data_AF-A0A1A8MVQ4-F1
#
_entry.id   AF-A0A1A8MVQ4-F1
#
_cell.length_a   1.000
_cell.length_b   1.000
_cell.length_c   1.000
_cell.angle_alpha   90.00
_cell.angle_beta   90.00
_cell.angle_gamma   90.00
#
_symmetry.space_group_name_H-M   'P 1'
#
loop_
_entity.id
_entity.type
_entity.pdbx_description
1 polymer ?
#
loop_
_entity_poly.entity_id
_entity_poly.type
_entity_poly.pdbx_seq_one_letter_code
_entity_poly.pdbx_strand_id
1 'polypeptide(L)'
;MLQCFCGQRSKSTTITDEPQLKGIVTRLFSQQGFYLQMQPDGTIDGSKDENSDNTLFNLIPVGLRVVAIQGVKSGLYIAMNGEGMLYSSEMFTPECRFKESVFENYYVIYSSTVYRQQES
;
A
#
# COMPACT_ATOMS: atom_id res chain seq x y z
N MET A 1 -42.47 -36.83 -3.65
CA MET A 1 -41.74 -36.36 -2.46
C MET A 1 -40.42 -35.80 -2.95
N LEU A 2 -40.16 -34.53 -2.65
CA LEU A 2 -38.92 -33.81 -2.97
C LEU A 2 -37.71 -34.47 -2.30
N GLN A 3 -36.54 -34.39 -2.93
CA GLN A 3 -35.40 -33.65 -2.36
C GLN A 3 -34.26 -33.50 -3.38
N CYS A 4 -34.08 -32.28 -3.86
CA CYS A 4 -32.80 -31.78 -4.38
C CYS A 4 -31.82 -31.66 -3.20
N PHE A 5 -30.64 -32.24 -3.31
CA PHE A 5 -29.51 -31.88 -2.47
C PHE A 5 -28.67 -30.82 -3.19
N CYS A 6 -28.85 -29.56 -2.82
CA CYS A 6 -27.90 -28.48 -3.12
C CYS A 6 -26.61 -28.72 -2.33
N GLY A 7 -25.64 -29.38 -2.96
CA GLY A 7 -24.25 -29.43 -2.47
C GLY A 7 -23.56 -28.11 -2.76
N GLN A 8 -23.08 -27.45 -1.71
CA GLN A 8 -22.50 -26.11 -1.72
C GLN A 8 -21.32 -26.00 -2.69
N ARG A 9 -21.49 -25.15 -3.71
CA ARG A 9 -20.40 -24.69 -4.56
C ARG A 9 -19.53 -23.75 -3.71
N SER A 10 -18.45 -24.27 -3.14
CA SER A 10 -17.40 -23.42 -2.57
C SER A 10 -16.94 -22.50 -3.70
N LYS A 11 -17.23 -21.20 -3.57
CA LYS A 11 -16.65 -20.19 -4.45
C LYS A 11 -15.16 -20.19 -4.13
N SER A 12 -14.40 -20.98 -4.89
CA SER A 12 -12.97 -20.74 -5.05
C SER A 12 -12.87 -19.35 -5.68
N THR A 13 -12.75 -18.32 -4.86
CA THR A 13 -12.22 -17.03 -5.30
C THR A 13 -10.85 -17.36 -5.83
N THR A 14 -10.74 -17.51 -7.15
CA THR A 14 -9.46 -17.46 -7.83
C THR A 14 -8.91 -16.08 -7.54
N ILE A 15 -8.17 -15.95 -6.44
CA ILE A 15 -7.09 -14.98 -6.35
C ILE A 15 -6.20 -15.39 -7.51
N THR A 16 -6.33 -14.67 -8.62
CA THR A 16 -5.28 -14.71 -9.63
C THR A 16 -4.04 -14.26 -8.89
N ASP A 17 -3.18 -15.21 -8.55
CA ASP A 17 -1.82 -14.94 -8.08
C ASP A 17 -1.12 -14.23 -9.23
N GLU A 18 -1.35 -12.91 -9.35
CA GLU A 18 -0.44 -12.06 -10.08
C GLU A 18 0.93 -12.32 -9.46
N PRO A 19 1.95 -12.64 -10.29
CA PRO A 19 3.28 -12.88 -9.77
C PRO A 19 3.69 -11.62 -9.00
N GLN A 20 3.75 -11.72 -7.67
CA GLN A 20 4.22 -10.64 -6.82
C GLN A 20 5.65 -10.35 -7.25
N LEU A 21 5.82 -9.27 -8.01
CA LEU A 21 7.12 -8.84 -8.48
C LEU A 21 7.99 -8.60 -7.23
N LYS A 22 9.24 -9.04 -7.29
CA LYS A 22 10.16 -8.97 -6.15
C LYS A 22 10.39 -7.51 -5.77
N GLY A 23 9.65 -7.04 -4.77
CA GLY A 23 9.83 -5.73 -4.16
C GLY A 23 11.12 -5.64 -3.35
N ILE A 24 11.36 -4.46 -2.80
CA ILE A 24 12.45 -4.23 -1.83
C ILE A 24 11.87 -3.97 -0.45
N VAL A 25 12.60 -4.37 0.59
CA VAL A 25 12.37 -3.87 1.95
C VAL A 25 13.18 -2.60 2.13
N THR A 26 12.55 -1.50 2.48
CA THR A 26 13.21 -0.20 2.64
C THR A 26 12.55 0.65 3.72
N ARG A 27 13.20 1.76 4.09
CA ARG A 27 12.65 2.84 4.90
C ARG A 27 12.39 4.06 4.02
N LEU A 28 11.28 4.76 4.24
CA LEU A 28 10.96 6.00 3.55
C LEU A 28 11.24 7.18 4.47
N PHE A 29 12.33 7.91 4.19
CA PHE A 29 12.72 9.08 4.96
C PHE A 29 12.15 10.35 4.33
N SER A 30 11.34 11.08 5.09
CA SER A 30 10.76 12.35 4.69
C SER A 30 11.79 13.48 4.83
N GLN A 31 11.77 14.42 3.89
CA GLN A 31 12.55 15.67 3.97
C GLN A 31 12.27 16.46 5.27
N GLN A 32 11.12 16.23 5.91
CA GLN A 32 10.76 16.84 7.19
C GLN A 32 11.55 16.26 8.39
N GLY A 33 12.43 15.27 8.18
CA GLY A 33 13.31 14.70 9.21
C GLY A 33 12.71 13.53 9.99
N PHE A 34 11.78 12.78 9.37
CA PHE A 34 11.11 11.64 9.98
C PHE A 34 11.12 10.44 9.03
N TYR A 35 11.29 9.25 9.58
CA TYR A 35 10.95 8.00 8.89
C TYR A 35 9.44 7.84 8.90
N LEU A 36 8.84 7.53 7.75
CA LEU A 36 7.48 7.03 7.72
C LEU A 36 7.39 5.77 8.59
N GLN A 37 6.33 5.63 9.36
CA GLN A 37 6.07 4.42 10.14
C GLN A 37 4.61 4.00 10.02
N MET A 38 4.38 2.70 10.23
CA MET A 38 3.06 2.13 10.39
C MET A 38 3.02 1.26 11.65
N GLN A 39 2.17 1.65 12.59
CA GLN A 39 1.96 0.92 13.83
C GLN A 39 1.16 -0.37 13.59
N PRO A 40 1.21 -1.36 14.51
CA PRO A 40 0.43 -2.59 14.41
C PRO A 40 -1.09 -2.38 14.34
N ASP A 41 -1.59 -1.27 14.88
CA ASP A 41 -3.01 -0.87 14.82
C ASP A 41 -3.40 -0.19 13.50
N GLY A 42 -2.45 -0.03 12.57
CA GLY A 42 -2.67 0.60 11.27
C GLY A 42 -2.50 2.12 11.25
N THR A 43 -2.13 2.75 12.37
CA THR A 43 -1.80 4.19 12.40
C THR A 43 -0.57 4.49 11.54
N ILE A 44 -0.64 5.53 10.71
CA ILE A 44 0.44 5.97 9.82
C ILE A 44 0.87 7.38 10.23
N ASP A 45 2.14 7.55 10.57
CA ASP A 45 2.73 8.82 11.00
C ASP A 45 4.26 8.84 10.76
N GLY A 46 4.98 9.76 11.40
CA GLY A 46 6.43 9.91 11.28
C GLY A 46 7.16 9.67 12.60
N SER A 47 8.27 8.92 12.55
CA SER A 47 9.14 8.65 13.70
C SER A 47 10.56 9.15 13.48
N LYS A 48 11.24 9.50 14.57
CA LYS A 48 12.68 9.76 14.58
C LYS A 48 13.51 8.53 14.93
N ASP A 49 12.88 7.44 15.35
CA ASP A 49 13.55 6.18 15.68
C ASP A 49 13.77 5.34 14.41
N GLU A 50 14.99 5.39 13.88
CA GLU A 50 15.41 4.60 12.72
C GLU A 50 15.41 3.08 13.01
N ASN A 51 15.58 2.68 14.27
CA ASN A 51 15.70 1.27 14.64
C ASN A 51 14.34 0.59 14.81
N SER A 52 13.24 1.35 14.77
CA SER A 52 11.90 0.79 14.87
C SER A 52 11.56 -0.06 13.65
N ASP A 53 11.18 -1.32 13.86
CA ASP A 53 10.69 -2.22 12.81
C ASP A 53 9.43 -1.69 12.11
N ASN A 54 8.70 -0.78 12.75
CA ASN A 54 7.49 -0.17 12.21
C ASN A 54 7.80 0.80 11.04
N THR A 55 9.08 1.11 10.81
CA THR A 55 9.56 1.96 9.69
C THR A 55 9.93 1.16 8.44
N LEU A 56 9.86 -0.17 8.49
CA LEU A 56 10.19 -1.05 7.37
C LEU A 56 8.95 -1.29 6.49
N PHE A 57 9.11 -1.03 5.20
CA PHE A 57 8.06 -1.23 4.20
C PHE A 57 8.54 -2.13 3.06
N ASN A 58 7.65 -2.99 2.58
CA ASN A 58 7.76 -3.60 1.27
C ASN A 58 7.33 -2.57 0.22
N LEU A 59 8.25 -2.17 -0.65
CA LEU A 59 7.97 -1.41 -1.86
C LEU A 59 7.81 -2.40 -3.01
N ILE A 60 6.57 -2.67 -3.38
CA ILE A 60 6.20 -3.73 -4.32
C ILE A 60 5.83 -3.09 -5.65
N PRO A 61 6.57 -3.33 -6.76
CA PRO A 61 6.19 -2.80 -8.05
C PRO A 61 4.91 -3.49 -8.54
N VAL A 62 3.91 -2.71 -8.90
CA VAL A 62 2.58 -3.16 -9.38
C VAL A 62 2.21 -2.54 -10.73
N GLY A 63 3.19 -1.92 -11.40
CA GLY A 63 3.07 -1.28 -12.70
C GLY A 63 4.32 -0.46 -13.04
N LEU A 64 4.38 0.09 -14.25
CA LEU A 64 5.47 0.97 -14.67
C LEU A 64 5.49 2.23 -13.80
N ARG A 65 6.52 2.38 -12.94
CA ARG A 65 6.64 3.48 -11.96
C ARG A 65 5.44 3.56 -11.01
N VAL A 66 4.82 2.41 -10.71
CA VAL A 66 3.71 2.33 -9.76
C VAL A 66 4.04 1.26 -8.73
N VAL A 67 3.94 1.63 -7.46
CA VAL A 67 4.22 0.76 -6.33
C VAL A 67 3.02 0.64 -5.39
N ALA A 68 2.94 -0.50 -4.71
CA ALA A 68 2.23 -0.64 -3.45
C ALA A 68 3.23 -0.49 -2.31
N ILE A 69 2.79 0.13 -1.21
CA ILE A 69 3.60 0.34 -0.01
C ILE A 69 2.94 -0.45 1.12
N GLN A 70 3.59 -1.47 1.64
CA GLN A 70 3.04 -2.34 2.68
C GLN A 70 3.95 -2.35 3.90
N GLY A 71 3.40 -2.14 5.10
CA GLY A 71 4.16 -2.25 6.34
C GLY A 71 4.65 -3.69 6.54
N VAL A 72 5.95 -3.90 6.74
CA VAL A 72 6.53 -5.25 6.89
C VAL A 72 5.95 -5.95 8.11
N LYS A 73 5.81 -5.22 9.22
CA LYS A 73 5.36 -5.78 10.49
C LYS A 73 3.84 -5.97 10.58
N SER A 74 3.07 -5.03 10.05
CA SER A 74 1.60 -5.06 10.10
C SER A 74 0.98 -5.90 8.98
N GLY A 75 1.66 -6.01 7.83
CA GLY A 75 1.10 -6.60 6.61
C GLY A 75 0.06 -5.74 5.91
N LEU A 76 -0.24 -4.54 6.42
CA LEU A 76 -1.23 -3.62 5.86
C LEU A 76 -0.62 -2.75 4.76
N TYR A 77 -1.42 -2.46 3.73
CA TYR A 77 -1.08 -1.52 2.67
C TYR A 77 -1.39 -0.09 3.11
N ILE A 78 -0.55 0.86 2.73
CA ILE A 78 -0.94 2.27 2.70
C ILE A 78 -1.89 2.45 1.51
N ALA A 79 -3.00 3.15 1.74
CA ALA A 79 -3.96 3.55 0.73
C ALA A 79 -4.34 5.02 0.90
N MET A 80 -4.89 5.64 -0.15
CA MET A 80 -5.37 7.01 -0.12
C MET A 80 -6.80 7.09 -0.64
N ASN A 81 -7.70 7.65 0.16
CA ASN A 81 -9.11 7.79 -0.22
C ASN A 81 -9.33 9.04 -1.10
N GLY A 82 -10.58 9.23 -1.56
CA GLY A 82 -10.96 10.36 -2.41
C GLY A 82 -10.87 11.75 -1.77
N GLU A 83 -10.74 11.81 -0.43
CA GLU A 83 -10.53 13.06 0.31
C GLU A 83 -9.04 13.43 0.42
N GLY A 84 -8.14 12.57 -0.09
CA GLY A 84 -6.69 12.74 0.00
C GLY A 84 -6.09 12.26 1.32
N MET A 85 -6.89 11.59 2.17
CA MET A 85 -6.45 11.08 3.45
C MET A 85 -5.82 9.70 3.29
N LEU A 86 -4.67 9.49 3.94
CA LEU A 86 -4.03 8.18 4.02
C LEU A 86 -4.75 7.31 5.05
N TYR A 87 -4.86 6.03 4.76
CA TYR A 87 -5.35 5.00 5.67
C TYR A 87 -4.63 3.67 5.42
N SER A 88 -4.80 2.73 6.34
CA SER A 88 -4.28 1.36 6.19
C SER A 88 -5.36 0.42 5.67
N SER A 89 -4.99 -0.47 4.74
CA SER A 89 -5.88 -1.43 4.12
C SER A 89 -5.33 -2.85 4.21
N GLU A 90 -6.15 -3.81 4.64
CA GLU A 90 -5.82 -5.24 4.58
C GLU A 90 -5.82 -5.76 3.14
N MET A 91 -6.70 -5.22 2.30
CA MET A 91 -6.88 -5.65 0.92
C MET A 91 -6.12 -4.74 -0.04
N PHE A 92 -5.47 -5.33 -1.04
CA PHE A 92 -4.88 -4.56 -2.13
C PHE A 92 -5.98 -4.04 -3.06
N THR A 93 -6.15 -2.71 -3.10
CA THR A 93 -7.15 -2.01 -3.92
C THR A 93 -6.48 -1.00 -4.85
N PRO A 94 -7.20 -0.43 -5.84
CA PRO A 94 -6.66 0.67 -6.65
C PRO A 94 -6.15 1.86 -5.84
N GLU A 95 -6.72 2.12 -4.66
CA GLU A 95 -6.29 3.18 -3.74
C GLU A 95 -4.92 2.90 -3.08
N CYS A 96 -4.44 1.66 -3.13
CA CYS A 96 -3.11 1.26 -2.65
C CYS A 96 -1.99 1.51 -3.68
N ARG A 97 -2.32 2.03 -4.88
CA ARG A 97 -1.38 2.19 -5.99
C ARG A 97 -0.87 3.61 -6.07
N PHE A 98 0.42 3.78 -5.85
CA PHE A 98 1.10 5.06 -5.90
C PHE A 98 2.05 5.17 -7.07
N LYS A 99 1.94 6.26 -7.84
CA LYS A 99 2.87 6.60 -8.90
C LYS A 99 4.13 7.23 -8.30
N GLU A 100 5.28 6.69 -8.69
CA GLU A 100 6.60 7.23 -8.38
C GLU A 100 6.99 8.30 -9.40
N SER A 101 7.38 9.47 -8.90
CA SER A 101 8.00 10.52 -9.70
C SER A 101 9.22 11.09 -8.97
N VAL A 102 10.22 11.52 -9.73
CA VAL A 102 11.42 12.14 -9.16
C VAL A 102 11.26 13.66 -9.17
N PHE A 103 11.63 14.32 -8.07
CA PHE A 103 11.68 15.76 -7.93
C PHE A 103 13.11 16.23 -7.68
N GLU A 104 13.55 17.24 -8.45
CA GLU A 104 14.90 17.83 -8.44
C GLU A 104 16.06 16.82 -8.56
N ASN A 105 15.82 15.60 -9.05
CA ASN A 105 16.78 14.49 -9.09
C ASN A 105 17.21 13.95 -7.71
N TYR A 106 16.55 14.34 -6.60
CA TYR A 106 16.91 13.91 -5.25
C TYR A 106 15.78 13.22 -4.50
N TYR A 107 14.53 13.65 -4.72
CA TYR A 107 13.38 13.16 -3.96
C TYR A 107 12.51 12.24 -4.81
N VAL A 108 11.97 11.20 -4.19
CA VAL A 108 10.90 10.39 -4.77
C VAL A 108 9.58 10.84 -4.16
N ILE A 109 8.62 11.16 -5.02
CA ILE A 109 7.25 11.52 -4.66
C ILE A 109 6.34 10.36 -5.03
N TYR A 110 5.50 9.95 -4.09
CA TYR A 110 4.45 8.96 -4.28
C TYR A 110 3.10 9.67 -4.33
N SER A 111 2.38 9.54 -5.44
CA SER A 111 1.08 10.20 -5.66
C SER A 111 0.00 9.18 -5.98
N SER A 112 -1.25 9.45 -5.61
CA SER A 112 -2.38 8.58 -5.97
C SER A 112 -2.46 8.42 -7.48
N THR A 113 -2.73 7.19 -7.94
CA THR A 113 -3.02 6.91 -9.34
C THR A 113 -4.47 7.15 -9.72
N VAL A 114 -5.36 7.27 -8.71
CA VAL A 114 -6.82 7.40 -8.89
C VAL A 114 -7.26 8.84 -8.69
N TYR A 115 -6.75 9.49 -7.65
CA TYR A 115 -7.20 10.81 -7.23
C TYR A 115 -6.22 11.90 -7.62
N ARG A 116 -6.75 12.98 -8.19
CA ARG A 116 -6.01 14.19 -8.54
C ARG A 116 -6.89 15.38 -8.18
N GLN A 117 -6.29 16.39 -7.54
CA GLN A 117 -6.99 17.66 -7.35
C GLN A 117 -7.29 18.26 -8.72
N GLN A 118 -8.55 18.64 -8.96
CA GLN A 118 -8.89 19.45 -10.12
C GLN A 118 -8.36 20.86 -9.86
N GLU A 119 -7.62 21.42 -10.81
CA GLU A 119 -7.16 22.80 -10.75
C GLU A 119 -8.39 23.73 -10.65
N SER A 120 -8.39 24.60 -9.63
CA SER A 120 -9.39 25.66 -9.43
C SER A 120 -9.04 26.92 -10.20
#